data_AF-A0A4W3GP39-F1
#
_entry.id   AF-A0A4W3GP39-F1
#
_cell.length_a   1.000
_cell.length_b   1.000
_cell.length_c   1.000
_cell.angle_alpha   90.00
_cell.angle_beta   90.00
_cell.angle_gamma   90.00
#
_symmetry.space_group_name_H-M   'P 1'
#
loop_
_entity.id
_entity.type
_entity.pdbx_description
1 polymer ?
#
loop_
_entity_poly.entity_id
_entity_poly.type
_entity_poly.pdbx_seq_one_letter_code
_entity_poly.pdbx_strand_id
1 'polypeptide(L)'
;MYDCSVCHLHDLHGSVAPGVFSTPTRSIFSSVKRDTTSGPGFHLMLPFITTFKAVQNTLQTDEVKNVPCGTSGGVMIYFDRIEVVNFLVPNAVYDIVKNYTADYDKTLIFNKIHHELNQFCSVHTLQEVYIQLFDQIDEDLKLALQQDLTSMAPGLIIHAVRVTKPNIPETIRRNYELMESEKTKLLIAAQKQKVVEKEAETERKKALIEAEKVAQVAEIKFAQMIMEKETEKKISEIE
;
A
#
# COMPACT_ATOMS: atom_id res chain seq x y z
N MET A 1 -4.59 16.84 14.51
CA MET A 1 -3.25 17.32 14.92
C MET A 1 -3.38 17.76 16.37
N TYR A 2 -2.86 17.11 17.41
CA TYR A 2 -2.17 15.83 17.62
C TYR A 2 -2.54 15.37 19.07
N ASP A 3 -2.47 14.11 19.50
CA ASP A 3 -2.02 12.86 18.88
C ASP A 3 -2.87 11.66 19.41
N CYS A 4 -2.45 10.40 19.18
CA CYS A 4 -2.90 9.24 19.96
C CYS A 4 -1.72 8.28 20.20
N SER A 5 -0.78 8.69 21.04
CA SER A 5 0.45 7.95 21.33
C SER A 5 0.30 6.94 22.47
N VAL A 6 0.49 5.66 22.15
CA VAL A 6 1.10 4.62 23.01
C VAL A 6 0.49 4.40 24.41
N CYS A 7 -0.49 3.50 24.50
CA CYS A 7 -0.73 2.76 25.73
C CYS A 7 0.36 1.69 25.90
N HIS A 8 1.47 2.03 26.56
CA HIS A 8 2.44 1.03 27.02
C HIS A 8 1.78 0.14 28.07
N LEU A 9 1.61 -1.15 27.75
CA LEU A 9 1.09 -2.12 28.69
C LEU A 9 2.21 -2.47 29.69
N HIS A 10 2.13 -1.91 30.89
CA HIS A 10 3.00 -2.29 32.00
C HIS A 10 2.69 -3.73 32.41
N ASP A 11 3.69 -4.61 32.38
CA ASP A 11 3.58 -5.94 32.99
C ASP A 11 3.32 -5.77 34.49
N LEU A 12 2.07 -6.05 34.89
CA LEU A 12 1.67 -6.10 36.29
C LEU A 12 2.19 -7.41 36.92
N HIS A 13 3.50 -7.41 37.22
CA HIS A 13 4.13 -8.36 38.14
C HIS A 13 3.62 -8.11 39.58
N GLY A 14 2.36 -8.46 39.82
CA GLY A 14 1.72 -8.38 41.13
C GLY A 14 2.26 -9.45 42.07
N SER A 15 3.07 -9.04 43.03
CA SER A 15 3.55 -9.90 44.11
C SER A 15 2.38 -10.43 44.95
N VAL A 16 2.26 -11.76 45.02
CA VAL A 16 1.13 -12.43 45.69
C VAL A 16 1.36 -12.47 47.21
N ALA A 17 0.50 -11.78 47.97
CA ALA A 17 0.37 -11.97 49.41
C ALA A 17 -0.58 -13.15 49.73
N PRO A 18 -0.31 -13.98 50.76
CA PRO A 18 -1.10 -15.17 51.06
C PRO A 18 -2.39 -14.80 51.82
N GLY A 19 -3.44 -14.43 51.10
CA GLY A 19 -4.78 -14.19 51.64
C GLY A 19 -5.86 -14.81 50.77
N VAL A 20 -6.73 -15.64 51.35
CA VAL A 20 -7.78 -16.39 50.63
C VAL A 20 -8.99 -15.49 50.35
N PHE A 21 -8.79 -14.48 49.50
CA PHE A 21 -9.86 -13.67 48.93
C PHE A 21 -9.72 -13.64 47.41
N SER A 22 -10.66 -14.28 46.73
CA SER A 22 -10.83 -14.17 45.28
C SER A 22 -11.36 -12.78 44.96
N THR A 23 -10.47 -11.80 44.81
CA THR A 23 -10.84 -10.44 44.38
C THR A 23 -11.44 -10.52 42.97
N PRO A 24 -12.64 -9.95 42.73
CA PRO A 24 -13.26 -10.02 41.42
C PRO A 24 -12.53 -9.09 40.45
N THR A 25 -11.71 -9.66 39.58
CA THR A 25 -10.94 -8.91 38.58
C THR A 25 -11.89 -8.41 37.50
N ARG A 26 -11.95 -7.09 37.29
CA ARG A 26 -12.74 -6.48 36.22
C ARG A 26 -11.97 -6.59 34.90
N SER A 27 -12.42 -7.48 34.01
CA SER A 27 -11.84 -7.63 32.68
C SER A 27 -12.68 -6.89 31.63
N ILE A 28 -12.04 -6.01 30.86
CA ILE A 28 -12.60 -5.43 29.62
C ILE A 28 -12.46 -6.44 28.46
N PHE A 29 -11.67 -7.49 28.66
CA PHE A 29 -11.37 -8.54 27.68
C PHE A 29 -12.14 -9.83 27.95
N SER A 30 -12.31 -10.64 26.91
CA SER A 30 -12.85 -11.99 27.04
C SER A 30 -11.90 -12.86 27.85
N SER A 31 -12.47 -13.82 28.58
CA SER A 31 -11.75 -14.61 29.56
C SER A 31 -11.86 -16.09 29.22
N VAL A 32 -10.76 -16.71 28.84
CA VAL A 32 -10.71 -18.16 28.60
C VAL A 32 -10.42 -18.86 29.92
N LYS A 33 -11.40 -19.65 30.38
CA LYS A 33 -11.27 -20.61 31.47
C LYS A 33 -11.13 -22.01 30.85
N ARG A 34 -10.59 -22.97 31.62
CA ARG A 34 -10.24 -24.33 31.17
C ARG A 34 -11.30 -25.04 30.31
N ASP A 35 -12.59 -24.74 30.50
CA ASP A 35 -13.71 -25.36 29.77
C ASP A 35 -14.77 -24.35 29.28
N THR A 36 -14.59 -23.03 29.46
CA THR A 36 -15.58 -22.01 29.07
C THR A 36 -14.96 -20.65 28.71
N THR A 37 -15.52 -19.98 27.69
CA THR A 37 -15.29 -18.54 27.45
C THR A 37 -16.29 -17.71 28.25
N SER A 38 -15.78 -16.71 28.97
CA SER A 38 -16.60 -15.71 29.65
C SER A 38 -16.41 -14.35 28.97
N GLY A 39 -17.50 -13.61 28.76
CA GLY A 39 -17.45 -12.28 28.16
C GLY A 39 -16.75 -11.24 29.07
N PRO A 40 -16.58 -9.99 28.59
CA PRO A 40 -16.08 -8.90 29.44
C PRO A 40 -16.98 -8.71 30.66
N GLY A 41 -16.38 -8.58 31.85
CA GLY A 41 -17.11 -8.61 33.12
C GLY A 41 -16.21 -8.85 34.35
N PHE A 42 -16.83 -9.17 35.48
CA PHE A 42 -16.15 -9.54 36.71
C PHE A 42 -16.04 -11.06 36.81
N HIS A 43 -14.82 -11.59 36.93
CA HIS A 43 -14.57 -13.03 36.99
C HIS A 43 -13.94 -13.42 38.32
N LEU A 44 -14.45 -14.51 38.92
CA LEU A 44 -13.99 -15.01 40.21
C LEU A 44 -12.88 -16.04 40.00
N MET A 45 -11.63 -15.66 40.31
CA MET A 45 -10.47 -16.54 40.21
C MET A 45 -10.31 -17.38 41.47
N LEU A 46 -10.18 -18.70 41.32
CA LEU A 46 -9.76 -19.60 42.39
C LEU A 46 -8.24 -19.84 42.28
N PRO A 47 -7.43 -19.41 43.27
CA PRO A 47 -6.00 -19.68 43.24
C PRO A 47 -5.72 -21.18 43.20
N PHE A 48 -4.60 -21.57 42.60
CA PHE A 48 -4.14 -22.96 42.38
C PHE A 48 -4.99 -23.84 41.45
N ILE A 49 -6.29 -23.57 41.26
CA ILE A 49 -7.18 -24.40 40.42
C ILE A 49 -7.38 -23.80 39.01
N THR A 50 -7.54 -22.48 38.92
CA THR A 50 -7.91 -21.79 37.67
C THR A 50 -6.84 -20.78 37.24
N THR A 51 -6.31 -20.96 36.03
CA THR A 51 -5.55 -19.94 35.29
C THR A 51 -6.49 -19.16 34.37
N PHE A 52 -6.31 -17.86 34.30
CA PHE A 52 -7.01 -16.95 33.39
C PHE A 52 -5.97 -16.31 32.47
N LYS A 53 -6.27 -16.24 31.17
CA LYS A 53 -5.65 -15.28 30.25
C LYS A 53 -6.74 -14.40 29.67
N ALA A 54 -6.49 -13.09 29.69
CA ALA A 54 -7.27 -12.10 28.96
C ALA A 54 -7.01 -12.28 27.47
N VAL A 55 -8.07 -12.37 26.67
CA VAL A 55 -7.99 -12.41 25.21
C VAL A 55 -8.94 -11.34 24.66
N GLN A 56 -8.41 -10.53 23.74
CA GLN A 56 -9.14 -9.43 23.15
C GLN A 56 -9.85 -9.93 21.89
N ASN A 57 -11.18 -9.78 21.86
CA ASN A 57 -12.00 -10.20 20.72
C ASN A 57 -12.50 -9.00 19.88
N THR A 58 -11.93 -7.83 20.08
CA THR A 58 -12.23 -6.64 19.26
C THR A 58 -11.39 -6.65 18.01
N LEU A 59 -11.58 -5.67 17.12
CA LEU A 59 -10.57 -5.35 16.12
C LEU A 59 -9.24 -5.04 16.84
N GLN A 60 -8.15 -5.59 16.33
CA GLN A 60 -6.78 -5.40 16.81
C GLN A 60 -5.86 -5.08 15.63
N THR A 61 -4.71 -4.47 15.92
CA THR A 61 -3.65 -4.23 14.95
C THR A 61 -2.35 -4.77 15.51
N ASP A 62 -1.87 -5.87 14.95
CA ASP A 62 -0.63 -6.50 15.35
C ASP A 62 0.53 -5.89 14.54
N GLU A 63 1.65 -5.58 15.21
CA GLU A 63 2.78 -4.89 14.60
C GLU A 63 4.01 -5.79 14.53
N VAL A 64 4.48 -6.03 13.32
CA VAL A 64 5.64 -6.86 13.00
C VAL A 64 6.78 -5.96 12.53
N LYS A 65 7.96 -6.05 13.16
CA LYS A 65 9.07 -5.11 12.97
C LYS A 65 10.34 -5.78 12.46
N ASN A 66 11.11 -5.03 11.67
CA ASN A 66 12.46 -5.41 11.20
C ASN A 66 12.51 -6.79 10.52
N VAL A 67 11.58 -7.09 9.62
CA VAL A 67 11.54 -8.39 8.91
C VAL A 67 12.66 -8.42 7.86
N PRO A 68 13.66 -9.32 7.98
CA PRO A 68 14.69 -9.46 6.96
C PRO A 68 14.12 -10.15 5.72
N CYS A 69 14.52 -9.66 4.55
CA CYS A 69 14.18 -10.22 3.25
C CYS A 69 15.42 -10.31 2.36
N GLY A 70 15.71 -11.49 1.80
CA GLY A 70 16.76 -11.67 0.80
C GLY A 70 16.20 -11.52 -0.61
N THR A 71 16.65 -10.51 -1.36
CA THR A 71 16.27 -10.35 -2.79
C THR A 71 17.02 -11.34 -3.69
N SER A 72 16.47 -11.63 -4.88
CA SER A 72 17.12 -12.52 -5.87
C SER A 72 18.51 -12.04 -6.32
N GLY A 73 18.78 -10.73 -6.22
CA GLY A 73 20.09 -10.10 -6.45
C GLY A 73 21.08 -10.22 -5.29
N GLY A 74 20.76 -10.96 -4.23
CA GLY A 74 21.63 -11.15 -3.06
C GLY A 74 21.72 -9.96 -2.10
N VAL A 75 20.91 -8.91 -2.31
CA VAL A 75 20.83 -7.77 -1.39
C VAL A 75 19.84 -8.10 -0.27
N MET A 76 20.30 -7.98 0.98
CA MET A 76 19.44 -8.02 2.16
C MET A 76 18.76 -6.67 2.37
N ILE A 77 17.43 -6.71 2.50
CA ILE A 77 16.58 -5.57 2.88
C ILE A 77 15.80 -5.89 4.15
N TYR A 78 15.26 -4.87 4.79
CA TYR A 78 14.46 -5.01 6.01
C TYR A 78 13.15 -4.25 5.88
N PHE A 79 12.02 -4.91 6.13
CA PHE A 79 10.75 -4.21 6.29
C PHE A 79 10.67 -3.68 7.72
N ASP A 80 10.73 -2.35 7.88
CA ASP A 80 10.76 -1.69 9.19
C ASP A 80 9.51 -2.02 10.02
N ARG A 81 8.34 -2.01 9.37
CA ARG A 81 7.03 -2.25 9.99
C ARG A 81 6.04 -2.91 9.02
N ILE A 82 5.26 -3.84 9.54
CA ILE A 82 4.08 -4.43 8.91
C ILE A 82 2.97 -4.43 9.96
N GLU A 83 1.82 -3.86 9.60
CA GLU A 83 0.63 -3.76 10.46
C GLU A 83 -0.44 -4.72 9.93
N VAL A 84 -0.91 -5.64 10.76
CA VAL A 84 -1.97 -6.60 10.42
C VAL A 84 -3.19 -6.33 11.28
N VAL A 85 -4.25 -5.81 10.65
CA VAL A 85 -5.54 -5.59 11.29
C VAL A 85 -6.32 -6.89 11.26
N ASN A 86 -6.62 -7.46 12.42
CA ASN A 86 -7.35 -8.72 12.56
C ASN A 86 -8.47 -8.64 13.60
N PHE A 87 -9.38 -9.60 13.58
CA PHE A 87 -10.32 -9.83 14.66
C PHE A 87 -10.57 -11.32 14.88
N LEU A 88 -10.80 -11.68 16.14
CA LEU A 88 -11.08 -13.04 16.59
C LEU A 88 -12.57 -13.19 16.92
N VAL A 89 -13.29 -14.02 16.16
CA VAL A 89 -14.71 -14.33 16.39
C VAL A 89 -14.88 -14.96 17.78
N PRO A 90 -15.77 -14.43 18.66
CA PRO A 90 -15.93 -14.90 20.04
C PRO A 90 -16.11 -16.42 20.21
N ASN A 91 -16.76 -17.04 19.23
CA ASN A 91 -17.08 -18.46 19.16
C ASN A 91 -15.80 -19.33 19.08
N ALA A 92 -14.78 -18.86 18.37
CA ALA A 92 -13.56 -19.61 18.04
C ALA A 92 -12.43 -19.40 19.07
N VAL A 93 -12.59 -18.44 19.98
CA VAL A 93 -11.56 -18.05 20.97
C VAL A 93 -11.10 -19.23 21.81
N TYR A 94 -12.02 -20.08 22.25
CA TYR A 94 -11.69 -21.24 23.08
C TYR A 94 -10.77 -22.21 22.35
N ASP A 95 -11.13 -22.60 21.12
CA ASP A 95 -10.39 -23.58 20.34
C ASP A 95 -9.04 -23.03 19.86
N ILE A 96 -8.99 -21.77 19.44
CA ILE A 96 -7.72 -21.12 19.04
C ILE A 96 -6.78 -21.00 20.24
N VAL A 97 -7.25 -20.56 21.40
CA VAL A 97 -6.41 -20.43 22.61
C VAL A 97 -6.01 -21.78 23.19
N LYS A 98 -6.81 -22.83 22.97
CA LYS A 98 -6.49 -24.20 23.36
C LYS A 98 -5.43 -24.83 22.45
N ASN A 99 -5.51 -24.60 21.13
CA ASN A 99 -4.65 -25.24 20.13
C ASN A 99 -3.34 -24.46 19.88
N TYR A 100 -3.39 -23.13 19.88
CA TYR A 100 -2.28 -22.23 19.53
C TYR A 100 -1.78 -21.38 20.71
N THR A 101 -2.31 -21.62 21.92
CA THR A 101 -2.08 -20.79 23.12
C THR A 101 -2.60 -19.35 22.95
N ALA A 102 -2.29 -18.46 23.89
CA ALA A 102 -2.82 -17.08 23.82
C ALA A 102 -1.98 -16.16 22.93
N ASP A 103 -0.71 -16.52 22.68
CA ASP A 103 0.21 -15.90 21.73
C ASP A 103 0.09 -16.56 20.34
N TYR A 104 -1.15 -16.73 19.89
CA TYR A 104 -1.50 -17.30 18.58
C TYR A 104 -1.07 -16.36 17.44
N ASP A 105 -1.06 -15.05 17.68
CA ASP A 105 -0.59 -13.99 16.78
C ASP A 105 0.85 -14.24 16.32
N LYS A 106 1.74 -14.56 17.26
CA LYS A 106 3.15 -14.81 16.97
C LYS A 106 3.38 -16.06 16.13
N THR A 107 2.59 -17.10 16.35
CA THR A 107 2.76 -18.39 15.66
C THR A 107 2.05 -18.43 14.31
N LEU A 108 0.85 -17.86 14.20
CA LEU A 108 0.01 -17.91 13.00
C LEU A 108 0.24 -16.72 12.05
N ILE A 109 0.49 -15.52 12.56
CA ILE A 109 0.62 -14.29 11.75
C ILE A 109 2.10 -13.97 11.52
N PHE A 110 2.88 -13.72 12.58
CA PHE A 110 4.27 -13.26 12.46
C PHE A 110 5.16 -14.25 11.69
N ASN A 111 5.13 -15.54 12.03
CA ASN A 111 5.91 -16.56 11.31
C ASN A 111 5.50 -16.69 9.83
N LYS A 112 4.20 -16.59 9.52
CA LYS A 112 3.68 -16.68 8.14
C LYS A 112 4.13 -15.47 7.32
N ILE A 113 4.08 -14.25 7.86
CA ILE A 113 4.63 -13.04 7.22
C ILE A 113 6.11 -13.21 6.88
N HIS A 114 6.91 -13.72 7.81
CA HIS A 114 8.33 -14.00 7.56
C HIS A 114 8.54 -15.01 6.44
N HIS A 115 7.70 -16.04 6.32
CA HIS A 115 7.79 -17.03 5.25
C HIS A 115 7.40 -16.45 3.88
N GLU A 116 6.21 -15.85 3.78
CA GLU A 116 5.67 -15.31 2.53
C GLU A 116 6.56 -14.20 1.95
N LEU A 117 7.03 -13.26 2.79
CA LEU A 117 7.92 -12.21 2.31
C LEU A 117 9.26 -12.76 1.82
N ASN A 118 9.88 -13.71 2.54
CA ASN A 118 11.13 -14.30 2.07
C ASN A 118 10.95 -15.08 0.76
N GLN A 119 9.82 -15.78 0.59
CA GLN A 119 9.47 -16.41 -0.69
C GLN A 119 9.32 -15.36 -1.80
N PHE A 120 8.56 -14.29 -1.56
CA PHE A 120 8.36 -13.19 -2.51
C PHE A 120 9.68 -12.49 -2.90
N CYS A 121 10.53 -12.14 -1.93
CA CYS A 121 11.81 -11.49 -2.20
C CYS A 121 12.79 -12.43 -2.93
N SER A 122 12.78 -13.73 -2.65
CA SER A 122 13.74 -14.67 -3.24
C SER A 122 13.65 -14.77 -4.76
N VAL A 123 12.48 -14.49 -5.35
CA VAL A 123 12.25 -14.53 -6.81
C VAL A 123 12.30 -13.15 -7.48
N HIS A 124 12.30 -12.05 -6.72
CA HIS A 124 12.27 -10.68 -7.24
C HIS A 124 13.56 -9.90 -6.92
N THR A 125 13.93 -9.02 -7.84
CA THR A 125 15.05 -8.08 -7.67
C THR A 125 14.69 -6.93 -6.74
N LEU A 126 15.70 -6.26 -6.19
CA LEU A 126 15.52 -5.08 -5.35
C LEU A 126 14.70 -3.97 -6.04
N GLN A 127 14.88 -3.77 -7.35
CA GLN A 127 14.15 -2.76 -8.13
C GLN A 127 12.65 -3.10 -8.22
N GLU A 128 12.32 -4.37 -8.45
CA GLU A 128 10.93 -4.84 -8.54
C GLU A 128 10.24 -4.68 -7.19
N VAL A 129 10.84 -5.17 -6.10
CA VAL A 129 10.28 -5.11 -4.74
C VAL A 129 10.10 -3.67 -4.23
N TYR A 130 11.05 -2.76 -4.51
CA TYR A 130 11.03 -1.39 -3.96
C TYR A 130 10.17 -0.40 -4.75
N ILE A 131 10.02 -0.60 -6.07
CA ILE A 131 9.40 0.38 -6.98
C ILE A 131 8.21 -0.18 -7.76
N GLN A 132 8.26 -1.41 -8.27
CA GLN A 132 7.27 -1.89 -9.24
C GLN A 132 6.14 -2.73 -8.62
N LEU A 133 6.46 -3.56 -7.63
CA LEU A 133 5.54 -4.54 -7.04
C LEU A 133 5.19 -4.23 -5.58
N PHE A 134 5.75 -3.16 -5.00
CA PHE A 134 5.52 -2.80 -3.60
C PHE A 134 4.03 -2.72 -3.24
N ASP A 135 3.22 -2.09 -4.11
CA ASP A 135 1.78 -1.89 -3.89
C ASP A 135 0.95 -3.19 -3.96
N GLN A 136 1.52 -4.30 -4.47
CA GLN A 136 0.86 -5.61 -4.50
C GLN A 136 1.08 -6.41 -3.20
N ILE A 137 2.18 -6.16 -2.48
CA ILE A 137 2.59 -6.95 -1.30
C ILE A 137 1.49 -6.94 -0.22
N ASP A 138 0.80 -5.81 -0.02
CA ASP A 138 -0.28 -5.66 0.96
C ASP A 138 -1.44 -6.65 0.72
N GLU A 139 -1.93 -6.76 -0.52
CA GLU A 139 -3.04 -7.65 -0.86
C GLU A 139 -2.59 -9.11 -1.00
N ASP A 140 -1.42 -9.37 -1.59
CA ASP A 140 -0.87 -10.74 -1.70
C ASP A 140 -0.65 -11.36 -0.30
N LEU A 141 -0.09 -10.60 0.64
CA LEU A 141 0.16 -11.04 2.02
C LEU A 141 -1.15 -11.23 2.81
N LYS A 142 -2.14 -10.35 2.62
CA LYS A 142 -3.49 -10.47 3.19
C LYS A 142 -4.19 -11.73 2.71
N LEU A 143 -4.13 -12.03 1.41
CA LEU A 143 -4.72 -13.23 0.81
C LEU A 143 -4.03 -14.50 1.33
N ALA A 144 -2.69 -14.54 1.32
CA ALA A 144 -1.91 -15.69 1.82
C ALA A 144 -2.15 -15.96 3.31
N LEU A 145 -2.21 -14.92 4.16
CA LEU A 145 -2.57 -15.05 5.57
C LEU A 145 -3.99 -15.58 5.75
N GLN A 146 -4.98 -15.00 5.06
CA GLN A 146 -6.37 -15.41 5.22
C GLN A 146 -6.62 -16.84 4.70
N GLN A 147 -5.98 -17.25 3.61
CA GLN A 147 -6.08 -18.62 3.08
C GLN A 147 -5.60 -19.66 4.12
N ASP A 148 -4.42 -19.45 4.68
CA ASP A 148 -3.84 -20.33 5.70
C ASP A 148 -4.71 -20.37 6.97
N LEU A 149 -5.11 -19.20 7.49
CA LEU A 149 -5.94 -19.08 8.69
C LEU A 149 -7.32 -19.72 8.54
N THR A 150 -7.90 -19.70 7.33
CA THR A 150 -9.19 -20.38 7.04
C THR A 150 -9.11 -21.89 7.26
N SER A 151 -7.91 -22.49 7.10
CA SER A 151 -7.68 -23.92 7.35
C SER A 151 -7.18 -24.24 8.76
N MET A 152 -6.32 -23.40 9.34
CA MET A 152 -5.66 -23.65 10.62
C MET A 152 -6.43 -23.11 11.83
N ALA A 153 -6.99 -21.91 11.72
CA ALA A 153 -7.60 -21.18 12.83
C ALA A 153 -8.94 -20.54 12.40
N PRO A 154 -9.96 -21.36 12.07
CA PRO A 154 -11.24 -20.87 11.58
C PRO A 154 -11.90 -19.96 12.63
N GLY A 155 -12.07 -18.68 12.27
CA GLY A 155 -12.59 -17.63 13.16
C GLY A 155 -11.58 -16.56 13.54
N LEU A 156 -10.29 -16.70 13.18
CA LEU A 156 -9.36 -15.57 13.08
C LEU A 156 -9.45 -15.00 11.66
N ILE A 157 -9.78 -13.71 11.54
CA ILE A 157 -10.04 -13.05 10.26
C ILE A 157 -9.15 -11.82 10.11
N ILE A 158 -8.44 -11.75 8.98
CA ILE A 158 -7.62 -10.61 8.59
C ILE A 158 -8.50 -9.61 7.85
N HIS A 159 -8.55 -8.39 8.36
CA HIS A 159 -9.32 -7.30 7.77
C HIS A 159 -8.50 -6.52 6.75
N ALA A 160 -7.26 -6.15 7.12
CA ALA A 160 -6.32 -5.42 6.28
C ALA A 160 -4.88 -5.73 6.68
N VAL A 161 -3.97 -5.64 5.73
CA VAL A 161 -2.52 -5.69 5.94
C VAL A 161 -1.92 -4.42 5.35
N ARG A 162 -0.89 -3.87 6.00
CA ARG A 162 -0.15 -2.72 5.52
C ARG A 162 1.35 -2.90 5.77
N VAL A 163 2.13 -2.90 4.70
CA VAL A 163 3.58 -3.00 4.72
C VAL A 163 4.17 -1.59 4.56
N THR A 164 5.18 -1.23 5.34
CA THR A 164 5.98 -0.01 5.07
C THR A 164 7.08 -0.32 4.07
N LYS A 165 7.52 0.68 3.28
CA LYS A 165 8.63 0.49 2.33
C LYS A 165 9.87 -0.09 3.02
N PRO A 166 10.56 -1.06 2.40
CA PRO A 166 11.73 -1.67 3.01
C PRO A 166 12.90 -0.69 3.05
N ASN A 167 13.68 -0.79 4.12
CA ASN A 167 14.91 -0.07 4.36
C ASN A 167 16.06 -0.72 3.57
N ILE A 168 16.82 0.11 2.87
CA ILE A 168 17.90 -0.28 1.94
C ILE A 168 19.20 0.40 2.40
N PRO A 169 20.35 -0.31 2.43
CA PRO A 169 21.64 0.27 2.77
C PRO A 169 21.97 1.55 1.97
N GLU A 170 22.50 2.57 2.64
CA GLU A 170 22.75 3.90 2.05
C GLU A 170 23.60 3.87 0.76
N THR A 171 24.58 2.97 0.69
CA THR A 171 25.45 2.80 -0.47
C THR A 171 24.67 2.44 -1.73
N ILE A 172 23.66 1.59 -1.58
CA ILE A 172 22.78 1.16 -2.66
C ILE A 172 21.75 2.26 -2.94
N ARG A 173 21.16 2.86 -1.90
CA ARG A 173 20.16 3.95 -2.03
C ARG A 173 20.66 5.10 -2.93
N ARG A 174 21.89 5.59 -2.69
CA ARG A 174 22.51 6.67 -3.48
C ARG A 174 22.71 6.28 -4.95
N ASN A 175 23.04 5.02 -5.23
CA ASN A 175 23.19 4.53 -6.61
C ASN A 175 21.84 4.50 -7.35
N TYR A 176 20.76 4.10 -6.68
CA TYR A 176 19.40 4.16 -7.25
C TYR A 176 18.91 5.59 -7.45
N GLU A 177 19.15 6.49 -6.49
CA GLU A 177 18.82 7.92 -6.63
C GLU A 177 19.50 8.54 -7.87
N LEU A 178 20.79 8.24 -8.08
CA LEU A 178 21.52 8.67 -9.28
C LEU A 178 20.95 8.04 -10.57
N MET A 179 20.76 6.72 -10.60
CA MET A 179 20.25 6.00 -11.77
C MET A 179 18.86 6.47 -12.19
N GLU A 180 17.93 6.64 -11.25
CA GLU A 180 16.57 7.09 -11.56
C GLU A 180 16.57 8.56 -12.01
N SER A 181 17.51 9.40 -11.52
CA SER A 181 17.71 10.76 -12.05
C SER A 181 18.18 10.76 -13.51
N GLU A 182 19.12 9.89 -13.89
CA GLU A 182 19.60 9.77 -15.28
C GLU A 182 18.54 9.19 -16.22
N LYS A 183 17.81 8.16 -15.77
CA LYS A 183 16.65 7.61 -16.49
C LYS A 183 15.58 8.67 -16.71
N THR A 184 15.31 9.51 -15.71
CA THR A 184 14.37 10.63 -15.83
C THR A 184 14.87 11.66 -16.86
N LYS A 185 16.15 12.03 -16.84
CA LYS A 185 16.76 12.92 -17.85
C LYS A 185 16.64 12.34 -19.26
N LEU A 186 16.90 11.05 -19.44
CA LEU A 186 16.78 10.36 -20.73
C LEU A 186 15.34 10.39 -21.25
N LEU A 187 14.35 10.11 -20.39
CA LEU A 187 12.94 10.17 -20.74
C LEU A 187 12.51 11.60 -21.13
N ILE A 188 12.95 12.62 -20.38
CA ILE A 188 12.71 14.03 -20.71
C ILE A 188 13.34 14.40 -22.06
N ALA A 189 14.58 13.97 -22.33
CA ALA A 189 15.26 14.23 -23.60
C ALA A 189 14.52 13.58 -24.78
N ALA A 190 14.08 12.32 -24.64
CA ALA A 190 13.31 11.61 -25.66
C ALA A 190 11.93 12.24 -25.91
N GLN A 191 11.23 12.69 -24.87
CA GLN A 191 9.96 13.41 -25.03
C GLN A 191 10.19 14.79 -25.69
N LYS A 192 11.25 15.52 -25.31
CA LYS A 192 11.61 16.80 -25.94
C LYS A 192 11.94 16.64 -27.43
N GLN A 193 12.65 15.57 -27.82
CA GLN A 193 12.90 15.26 -29.22
C GLN A 193 11.58 15.04 -29.99
N LYS A 194 10.64 14.27 -29.44
CA LYS A 194 9.30 14.07 -30.04
C LYS A 194 8.49 15.37 -30.15
N VAL A 195 8.57 16.25 -29.16
CA VAL A 195 7.91 17.57 -29.20
C VAL A 195 8.49 18.39 -30.35
N VAL A 196 9.82 18.52 -30.46
CA VAL A 196 10.49 19.28 -31.54
C VAL A 196 10.16 18.71 -32.93
N GLU A 197 10.11 17.37 -33.06
CA GLU A 197 9.69 16.71 -34.31
C GLU A 197 8.24 17.08 -34.69
N LYS A 198 7.32 17.06 -33.72
CA LYS A 198 5.91 17.40 -33.95
C LYS A 198 5.67 18.89 -34.15
N GLU A 199 6.46 19.75 -33.53
CA GLU A 199 6.48 21.20 -33.78
C GLU A 199 6.94 21.48 -35.21
N ALA A 200 8.02 20.85 -35.68
CA ALA A 200 8.50 21.00 -37.05
C ALA A 200 7.52 20.46 -38.11
N GLU A 201 6.83 19.35 -37.84
CA GLU A 201 5.71 18.88 -38.69
C GLU A 201 4.55 19.89 -38.72
N THR A 202 4.23 20.48 -37.57
CA THR A 202 3.14 21.48 -37.43
C THR A 202 3.48 22.76 -38.17
N GLU A 203 4.71 23.25 -38.05
CA GLU A 203 5.18 24.46 -38.73
C GLU A 203 5.16 24.29 -40.26
N ARG A 204 5.62 23.13 -40.78
CA ARG A 204 5.52 22.80 -42.21
C ARG A 204 4.08 22.83 -42.73
N LYS A 205 3.14 22.22 -42.00
CA LYS A 205 1.71 22.25 -42.36
C LYS A 205 1.14 23.66 -42.31
N LYS A 206 1.50 24.45 -41.29
CA LYS A 206 1.07 25.85 -41.14
C LYS A 206 1.58 26.72 -42.30
N ALA A 207 2.82 26.54 -42.73
CA ALA A 207 3.40 27.27 -43.86
C ALA A 207 2.68 26.95 -45.18
N LEU A 208 2.34 25.68 -45.42
CA LEU A 208 1.54 25.27 -46.60
C LEU A 208 0.13 25.90 -46.59
N ILE A 209 -0.57 25.83 -45.45
CA ILE A 209 -1.91 26.40 -45.29
C ILE A 209 -1.90 27.92 -45.49
N GLU A 210 -0.89 28.64 -44.97
CA GLU A 210 -0.80 30.09 -45.16
C GLU A 210 -0.46 30.45 -46.62
N ALA A 211 0.39 29.67 -47.30
CA ALA A 211 0.67 29.87 -48.72
C ALA A 211 -0.57 29.65 -49.60
N GLU A 212 -1.34 28.59 -49.34
CA GLU A 212 -2.60 28.30 -50.03
C GLU A 212 -3.65 29.40 -49.79
N LYS A 213 -3.79 29.84 -48.54
CA LYS A 213 -4.66 30.96 -48.15
C LYS A 213 -4.27 32.27 -48.86
N VAL A 214 -2.98 32.58 -48.98
CA VAL A 214 -2.51 33.77 -49.73
C VAL A 214 -2.85 33.66 -51.21
N ALA A 215 -2.71 32.47 -51.81
CA ALA A 215 -3.10 32.24 -53.21
C ALA A 215 -4.61 32.44 -53.43
N GLN A 216 -5.47 31.85 -52.58
CA GLN A 216 -6.93 32.04 -52.65
C GLN A 216 -7.33 33.52 -52.45
N VAL A 217 -6.71 34.23 -51.51
CA VAL A 217 -6.96 35.67 -51.30
C VAL A 217 -6.50 36.50 -52.49
N ALA A 218 -5.41 36.15 -53.15
CA ALA A 218 -4.94 36.83 -54.36
C ALA A 218 -5.90 36.61 -55.54
N GLU A 219 -6.42 35.39 -55.71
CA GLU A 219 -7.43 35.06 -56.73
C GLU A 219 -8.73 35.85 -56.53
N ILE A 220 -9.25 35.91 -55.30
CA ILE A 220 -10.44 36.70 -54.95
C ILE A 220 -10.22 38.20 -55.25
N LYS A 221 -9.06 38.76 -54.86
CA LYS A 221 -8.73 40.16 -55.16
C LYS A 221 -8.60 40.43 -56.66
N PHE A 222 -8.03 39.49 -57.42
CA PHE A 222 -7.92 39.60 -58.86
C PHE A 222 -9.30 39.58 -59.54
N ALA A 223 -10.20 38.69 -59.09
CA ALA A 223 -11.59 38.66 -59.55
C ALA A 223 -12.36 39.96 -59.21
N GLN A 224 -12.15 40.54 -58.02
CA GLN A 224 -12.72 41.86 -57.68
C GLN A 224 -12.22 42.95 -58.64
N MET A 225 -10.91 43.06 -58.87
CA MET A 225 -10.34 44.08 -59.78
C MET A 225 -10.80 43.91 -61.24
N ILE A 226 -11.06 42.68 -61.70
CA ILE A 226 -11.66 42.44 -63.03
C ILE A 226 -13.10 42.96 -63.05
N MET A 227 -13.92 42.61 -62.05
CA MET A 227 -15.31 43.08 -61.98
C MET A 227 -15.39 44.61 -61.92
N GLU A 228 -14.54 45.27 -61.11
CA GLU A 228 -14.47 46.73 -61.02
C GLU A 228 -14.20 47.37 -62.40
N LYS A 229 -13.18 46.90 -63.12
CA LYS A 229 -12.85 47.42 -64.47
C LYS A 229 -13.91 47.10 -65.53
N GLU A 230 -14.64 46.00 -65.40
CA GLU A 230 -15.79 45.73 -66.26
C GLU A 230 -16.97 46.65 -65.95
N THR A 231 -17.22 46.99 -64.68
CA THR A 231 -18.23 47.99 -64.32
C THR A 231 -17.86 49.39 -64.78
N GLU A 232 -16.59 49.81 -64.63
CA GLU A 232 -16.11 51.10 -65.15
C GLU A 232 -16.35 51.22 -66.66
N LYS A 233 -16.00 50.19 -67.44
CA LYS A 233 -16.27 50.15 -68.89
C LYS A 233 -17.75 50.29 -69.22
N LYS A 234 -18.61 49.49 -68.57
CA LYS A 234 -20.06 49.52 -68.77
C LYS A 234 -20.68 50.89 -68.42
N ILE A 235 -20.10 51.61 -67.46
CA ILE A 235 -20.53 52.98 -67.13
C ILE A 235 -20.07 53.95 -68.23
N SER A 236 -18.81 53.84 -68.70
CA SER A 236 -18.28 54.71 -69.78
C SER A 236 -18.90 54.50 -71.16
N GLU A 237 -19.64 53.40 -71.37
CA GLU A 237 -20.40 53.12 -72.60
C GLU A 237 -21.83 53.72 -72.56
N ILE A 238 -22.23 54.35 -71.45
CA ILE A 238 -23.57 54.91 -71.20
C ILE A 238 -23.55 56.46 -71.12
N GLU A 239 -22.36 57.09 -71.04
CA GLU A 239 -22.14 58.54 -71.23
C GLU A 239 -21.91 58.93 -72.71
#